data_AF-A0A9D4QD65-F1
#
_entry.id   AF-A0A9D4QD65-F1
#
_cell.length_a   1.000
_cell.length_b   1.000
_cell.length_c   1.000
_cell.angle_alpha   90.00
_cell.angle_beta   90.00
_cell.angle_gamma   90.00
#
_symmetry.space_group_name_H-M   'P 1'
#
loop_
_entity.id
_entity.type
_entity.pdbx_description
1 polymer ?
#
loop_
_entity_poly.entity_id
_entity_poly.type
_entity_poly.pdbx_seq_one_letter_code
_entity_poly.pdbx_strand_id
1 'polypeptide(L)'
;MPLAAQNSFKAVPTRSRAGCILCRGRRKFPHKCSSTHEVNFGNEASIEQQNGGRRDVVHQRLSRRGLLTVRVATADAAIKLLDIKTLGGLSVEASIPTALLKNEGKIRTVPYRDTDQQIFEKLRHLGVVSVRRQYSLRKTEDGSVVRGPRGVIVLTFKEDVSLPTRVMLGDFSYPVEEYLEPPLQCHNCMRYGHCYKVCRGTVRCRKCAGPHRIKECTVKEMRCANCYGPHRATYPGCPKRRDAAFAQRIRKFRIEEELAE
;
A
#
# COMPACT_ATOMS: atom_id res chain seq x y z
N MET A 1 0.44 17.23 -14.21
CA MET A 1 -0.56 17.17 -13.13
C MET A 1 -0.06 16.19 -12.06
N PRO A 2 0.70 16.64 -11.05
CA PRO A 2 1.23 15.73 -10.04
C PRO A 2 0.11 15.31 -9.10
N LEU A 3 -0.15 14.01 -9.04
CA LEU A 3 -1.17 13.38 -8.20
C LEU A 3 -0.71 13.39 -6.74
N ALA A 4 -1.62 13.81 -5.85
CA ALA A 4 -1.51 13.81 -4.39
C ALA A 4 -0.67 12.64 -3.83
N ALA A 5 0.51 12.96 -3.31
CA ALA A 5 1.41 12.00 -2.66
C ALA A 5 0.80 11.57 -1.32
N GLN A 6 0.25 10.35 -1.28
CA GLN A 6 -0.30 9.75 -0.06
C GLN A 6 0.84 9.14 0.75
N ASN A 7 1.60 9.99 1.45
CA ASN A 7 2.71 9.56 2.28
C ASN A 7 2.22 9.20 3.67
N SER A 8 2.57 8.01 4.14
CA SER A 8 2.37 7.57 5.52
C SER A 8 3.64 7.76 6.34
N PHE A 9 3.54 8.21 7.59
CA PHE A 9 4.71 8.44 8.47
C PHE A 9 4.88 7.34 9.52
N LYS A 10 6.12 7.14 9.97
CA LYS A 10 6.47 6.41 11.19
C LYS A 10 7.10 7.41 12.16
N ALA A 11 6.63 7.42 13.41
CA ALA A 11 7.26 8.10 14.55
C ALA A 11 7.58 7.02 15.60
N VAL A 12 8.86 6.81 15.90
CA VAL A 12 9.30 5.92 17.00
C VAL A 12 9.84 6.81 18.12
N PRO A 13 9.40 6.62 19.38
CA PRO A 13 10.00 7.33 20.50
C PRO A 13 11.44 6.84 20.68
N THR A 14 12.39 7.77 20.62
CA THR A 14 13.78 7.47 20.97
C THR A 14 13.82 7.10 22.46
N ARG A 15 14.39 5.92 22.78
CA ARG A 15 14.66 5.52 24.16
C ARG A 15 15.72 6.46 24.74
N SER A 16 15.33 7.64 25.20
CA SER A 16 16.10 8.33 26.22
C SER A 16 15.68 7.73 27.57
N ARG A 17 16.66 7.16 28.28
CA ARG A 17 16.53 6.82 29.69
C ARG A 17 16.39 8.13 30.47
N ALA A 18 15.17 8.64 30.56
CA ALA A 18 14.75 9.56 31.60
C ALA A 18 13.54 8.91 32.29
N GLY A 19 13.68 8.65 33.58
CA GLY A 19 12.83 7.75 34.36
C GLY A 19 11.38 8.20 34.52
N CYS A 20 10.48 7.23 34.27
CA CYS A 20 9.25 6.86 34.97
C CYS A 20 8.18 7.90 35.34
N ILE A 21 6.91 7.53 35.07
CA ILE A 21 5.94 7.11 36.11
C ILE A 21 4.96 6.08 35.51
N LEU A 22 5.03 4.86 36.09
CA LEU A 22 4.06 3.75 36.25
C LEU A 22 3.19 3.29 35.03
N CYS A 23 3.01 2.00 34.72
CA CYS A 23 3.06 0.83 35.58
C CYS A 23 3.26 -0.46 34.76
N ARG A 24 4.31 -1.24 35.06
CA ARG A 24 4.36 -2.69 34.76
C ARG A 24 3.97 -3.42 36.04
N GLY A 25 2.92 -4.21 36.01
CA GLY A 25 2.56 -5.09 37.12
C GLY A 25 1.42 -6.03 36.75
N ARG A 26 1.74 -7.32 36.63
CA ARG A 26 0.73 -8.40 36.63
C ARG A 26 -0.02 -8.36 37.96
N ARG A 27 -1.33 -8.09 37.94
CA ARG A 27 -2.32 -8.63 38.89
C ARG A 27 -3.73 -8.36 38.34
N LYS A 28 -4.62 -9.33 38.55
CA LYS A 28 -5.99 -9.43 38.04
C LYS A 28 -6.77 -8.14 38.28
N PHE A 29 -7.45 -7.63 37.25
CA PHE A 29 -8.51 -6.63 37.41
C PHE A 29 -9.78 -7.33 37.92
N PRO A 30 -10.37 -6.87 39.03
CA PRO A 30 -11.81 -6.82 39.14
C PRO A 30 -12.28 -5.35 39.22
N HIS A 31 -13.33 -5.08 38.46
CA HIS A 31 -14.23 -3.94 38.52
C HIS A 31 -13.76 -2.53 38.09
N LYS A 32 -14.44 -2.08 37.02
CA LYS A 32 -14.88 -0.73 36.64
C LYS A 32 -14.30 0.43 37.47
N CYS A 33 -13.48 1.26 36.82
CA CYS A 33 -13.40 2.68 37.16
C CYS A 33 -13.69 3.50 35.90
N SER A 34 -14.87 4.10 35.91
CA SER A 34 -15.35 5.16 35.05
C SER A 34 -14.73 6.49 35.49
N SER A 35 -13.67 6.92 34.81
CA SER A 35 -13.23 8.31 34.83
C SER A 35 -12.32 8.56 33.64
N THR A 36 -12.87 9.31 32.69
CA THR A 36 -12.15 9.99 31.62
C THR A 36 -11.15 10.95 32.25
N HIS A 37 -9.89 10.56 32.34
CA HIS A 37 -8.82 11.55 32.37
C HIS A 37 -8.62 12.03 30.94
N GLU A 38 -9.32 13.13 30.64
CA GLU A 38 -9.01 14.02 29.53
C GLU A 38 -7.53 14.39 29.63
N VAL A 39 -6.73 13.80 28.76
CA VAL A 39 -5.43 14.36 28.44
C VAL A 39 -5.78 15.58 27.61
N ASN A 40 -5.76 16.76 28.24
CA ASN A 40 -5.91 18.04 27.56
C ASN A 40 -4.82 18.13 26.49
N PHE A 41 -5.17 17.74 25.26
CA PHE A 41 -4.45 18.15 24.07
C PHE A 41 -4.61 19.65 24.03
N GLY A 42 -3.54 20.38 24.35
CA GLY A 42 -3.48 21.82 24.22
C GLY A 42 -4.02 22.19 22.83
N ASN A 43 -5.16 22.87 22.86
CA ASN A 43 -5.90 23.53 21.81
C ASN A 43 -5.68 23.02 20.38
N GLU A 44 -6.78 22.57 19.78
CA GLU A 44 -6.96 22.31 18.34
C GLU A 44 -6.40 23.42 17.41
N ALA A 45 -6.07 24.59 17.94
CA ALA A 45 -5.47 25.73 17.26
C ALA A 45 -3.95 25.65 16.94
N SER A 46 -3.17 24.70 17.48
CA SER A 46 -1.69 24.79 17.35
C SER A 46 -1.11 24.18 16.06
N ILE A 47 -1.93 23.50 15.26
CA ILE A 47 -1.59 23.11 13.87
C ILE A 47 -2.30 24.04 12.86
N GLU A 48 -3.27 24.86 13.31
CA GLU A 48 -4.13 25.65 12.45
C GLU A 48 -3.53 26.99 12.00
N GLN A 49 -2.47 27.49 12.66
CA GLN A 49 -2.02 28.87 12.43
C GLN A 49 -0.90 29.07 11.38
N GLN A 50 -0.51 28.07 10.58
CA GLN A 50 0.54 28.30 9.56
C GLN A 50 0.27 27.89 8.12
N ASN A 51 -0.87 27.30 7.74
CA ASN A 51 -1.17 27.11 6.32
C ASN A 51 -2.67 27.26 6.07
N GLY A 52 -3.04 28.37 5.39
CA GLY A 52 -4.41 28.71 5.05
C GLY A 52 -5.19 27.56 4.42
N GLY A 53 -6.27 27.15 5.09
CA GLY A 53 -7.49 26.60 4.49
C GLY A 53 -7.45 25.21 3.85
N ARG A 54 -6.30 24.52 3.74
CA ARG A 54 -6.24 23.14 3.24
C ARG A 54 -5.84 22.19 4.36
N ARG A 55 -6.69 21.21 4.67
CA ARG A 55 -6.33 20.12 5.60
C ARG A 55 -5.27 19.25 4.93
N ASP A 56 -4.01 19.59 5.15
CA ASP A 56 -2.85 18.86 4.62
C ASP A 56 -2.76 17.45 5.19
N VAL A 57 -3.24 17.25 6.42
CA VAL A 57 -3.43 15.94 7.05
C VAL A 57 -4.81 15.39 6.72
N VAL A 58 -4.85 14.28 5.97
CA VAL A 58 -6.08 13.60 5.55
C VAL A 58 -6.55 12.61 6.60
N HIS A 59 -5.61 11.92 7.26
CA HIS A 59 -5.95 10.89 8.24
C HIS A 59 -4.77 10.63 9.17
N GLN A 60 -5.02 10.47 10.46
CA GLN A 60 -4.00 10.08 11.44
C GLN A 60 -4.45 8.90 12.29
N ARG A 61 -3.51 8.05 12.70
CA ARG A 61 -3.78 6.90 13.58
C ARG A 61 -2.59 6.63 14.48
N LEU A 62 -2.85 6.58 15.78
CA LEU A 62 -1.89 6.11 16.78
C LEU A 62 -2.08 4.60 17.03
N SER A 63 -0.99 3.84 16.98
CA SER A 63 -0.95 2.44 17.38
C SER A 63 -0.75 2.30 18.89
N ARG A 64 -1.13 1.15 19.44
CA ARG A 64 -0.97 0.83 20.87
C ARG A 64 0.51 0.80 21.32
N ARG A 65 1.45 0.66 20.38
CA ARG A 65 2.91 0.70 20.63
C ARG A 65 3.52 2.10 20.47
N GLY A 66 2.72 3.15 20.28
CA GLY A 66 3.19 4.52 20.13
C GLY A 66 3.51 4.95 18.69
N LEU A 67 3.30 4.07 17.70
CA LEU A 67 3.49 4.42 16.29
C LEU A 67 2.38 5.34 15.79
N LEU A 68 2.71 6.58 15.46
CA LEU A 68 1.80 7.51 14.80
C LEU A 68 1.94 7.41 13.28
N THR A 69 0.89 6.95 12.59
CA THR A 69 0.79 7.05 11.14
C THR A 69 -0.08 8.21 10.71
N VAL A 70 0.53 9.20 10.08
CA VAL A 70 -0.15 10.34 9.45
C VAL A 70 -0.24 10.10 7.95
N ARG A 71 -1.35 10.45 7.29
CA ARG A 71 -1.53 10.42 5.84
C ARG A 71 -1.78 11.84 5.38
N VAL A 72 -0.94 12.32 4.47
CA VAL A 72 -1.03 13.68 3.95
C VAL A 72 -1.58 13.74 2.52
N ALA A 73 -2.09 14.91 2.15
CA ALA A 73 -2.65 15.18 0.83
C ALA A 73 -1.57 15.55 -0.20
N THR A 74 -0.46 16.15 0.25
CA THR A 74 0.56 16.76 -0.61
C THR A 74 1.96 16.28 -0.24
N ALA A 75 2.85 16.25 -1.23
CA ALA A 75 4.26 15.95 -1.01
C ALA A 75 4.94 16.99 -0.12
N ASP A 76 4.60 18.27 -0.24
CA ASP A 76 5.21 19.35 0.55
C ASP A 76 4.91 19.20 2.04
N ALA A 77 3.64 18.94 2.39
CA ALA A 77 3.26 18.58 3.75
C ALA A 77 3.99 17.33 4.24
N ALA A 78 4.29 16.39 3.34
CA ALA A 78 5.04 15.20 3.71
C ALA A 78 6.48 15.52 4.10
N ILE A 79 7.15 16.37 3.32
CA ILE A 79 8.52 16.82 3.56
C ILE A 79 8.58 17.58 4.88
N LYS A 80 7.64 18.52 5.11
CA LYS A 80 7.54 19.26 6.38
C LYS A 80 7.43 18.32 7.59
N LEU A 81 6.69 17.21 7.47
CA LEU A 81 6.56 16.23 8.55
C LEU A 81 7.83 15.41 8.78
N LEU A 82 8.68 15.21 7.76
CA LEU A 82 9.97 14.52 7.93
C LEU A 82 10.96 15.35 8.75
N ASP A 83 10.84 16.68 8.69
CA ASP A 83 11.73 17.59 9.41
C ASP A 83 11.39 17.72 10.90
N ILE A 84 10.22 17.23 11.34
CA ILE A 84 9.77 17.32 12.74
C ILE A 84 10.55 16.34 13.61
N LYS A 85 11.26 16.89 14.60
CA LYS A 85 12.04 16.12 15.61
C LYS A 85 11.33 16.00 16.95
N THR A 86 10.36 16.85 17.22
CA THR A 86 9.62 16.90 18.48
C THR A 86 8.13 17.07 18.23
N LEU A 87 7.32 16.27 18.93
CA LEU A 87 5.87 16.33 18.85
C LEU A 87 5.30 16.26 20.28
N GLY A 88 4.68 17.34 20.75
CA GLY A 88 4.12 17.39 22.11
C GLY A 88 5.15 17.14 23.21
N GLY A 89 6.38 17.64 23.04
CA GLY A 89 7.49 17.43 23.99
C GLY A 89 8.17 16.06 23.91
N LEU A 90 7.68 15.15 23.06
CA LEU A 90 8.31 13.85 22.82
C LEU A 90 9.23 13.94 21.60
N SER A 91 10.45 13.39 21.72
CA SER A 91 11.33 13.20 20.57
C SER A 91 10.73 12.14 19.65
N VAL A 92 10.53 12.52 18.38
CA VAL A 92 10.01 11.66 17.33
C VAL A 92 10.98 11.60 16.17
N GLU A 93 11.11 10.44 15.56
CA GLU A 93 11.83 10.25 14.30
C GLU A 93 10.83 9.98 13.19
N ALA A 94 10.68 10.94 12.26
CA ALA A 94 9.78 10.82 11.13
C ALA A 94 10.47 10.10 9.95
N SER A 95 9.85 9.04 9.43
CA SER A 95 10.34 8.34 8.23
C SER A 95 9.21 7.95 7.29
N ILE A 96 9.53 7.91 5.99
CA ILE A 96 8.66 7.31 4.97
C ILE A 96 8.89 5.80 5.00
N PRO A 97 7.83 4.97 5.13
CA PRO A 97 7.94 3.52 5.02
C PRO A 97 8.66 3.10 3.74
N THR A 98 9.70 2.28 3.86
CA THR A 98 10.45 1.71 2.73
C THR A 98 9.56 0.95 1.75
N ALA A 99 8.43 0.40 2.20
CA ALA A 99 7.45 -0.18 1.29
C ALA A 99 6.82 0.81 0.31
N LEU A 100 6.74 2.11 0.66
CA LEU A 100 6.36 3.17 -0.28
C LEU A 100 7.51 3.56 -1.21
N LEU A 101 8.76 3.31 -0.80
CA LEU A 101 9.98 3.61 -1.55
C LEU A 101 10.39 2.51 -2.53
N LYS A 102 9.62 1.42 -2.64
CA LYS A 102 9.92 0.35 -3.60
C LYS A 102 9.90 0.88 -5.04
N ASN A 103 11.09 1.10 -5.58
CA ASN A 103 11.34 1.53 -6.92
C ASN A 103 11.22 0.35 -7.89
N GLU A 104 9.98 -0.09 -8.14
CA GLU A 104 9.70 -1.22 -9.01
C GLU A 104 9.25 -0.74 -10.39
N GLY A 105 9.90 -1.25 -11.43
CA GLY A 105 9.52 -1.09 -12.83
C GLY A 105 8.96 -2.38 -13.41
N LYS A 106 8.05 -2.29 -14.37
CA LYS A 106 7.45 -3.41 -15.09
C LYS A 106 7.72 -3.27 -16.57
N ILE A 107 8.31 -4.31 -17.15
CA ILE A 107 8.47 -4.46 -18.60
C ILE A 107 7.57 -5.58 -19.12
N ARG A 108 7.08 -5.44 -20.35
CA ARG A 108 6.18 -6.41 -21.00
C ARG A 108 6.80 -6.97 -22.29
N THR A 109 6.25 -8.08 -22.76
CA THR A 109 6.65 -8.77 -23.99
C THR A 109 8.08 -9.33 -23.94
N VAL A 110 8.57 -9.68 -22.75
CA VAL A 110 9.89 -10.29 -22.61
C VAL A 110 9.85 -11.79 -22.94
N PRO A 111 10.71 -12.30 -23.85
CA PRO A 111 10.77 -13.71 -24.21
C PRO A 111 11.01 -14.63 -23.00
N TYR A 112 10.67 -15.91 -23.13
CA TYR A 112 10.87 -16.93 -22.09
C TYR A 112 12.27 -17.55 -22.12
N ARG A 113 13.14 -17.11 -23.04
CA ARG A 113 14.45 -17.70 -23.26
C ARG A 113 15.40 -17.49 -22.09
N ASP A 114 15.38 -16.29 -21.51
CA ASP A 114 16.26 -15.94 -20.40
C ASP A 114 15.59 -16.19 -19.04
N THR A 115 16.35 -16.79 -18.13
CA THR A 115 15.96 -16.94 -16.72
C THR A 115 16.06 -15.61 -15.98
N ASP A 116 15.35 -15.48 -14.86
CA ASP A 116 15.36 -14.26 -14.05
C ASP A 116 16.78 -13.88 -13.58
N GLN A 117 17.63 -14.88 -13.32
CA GLN A 117 19.03 -14.69 -12.94
C GLN A 117 19.88 -14.13 -14.09
N GLN A 118 19.73 -14.68 -15.30
CA GLN A 118 20.44 -14.18 -16.49
C GLN A 118 20.02 -12.75 -16.83
N ILE A 119 18.72 -12.43 -16.68
CA ILE A 119 18.21 -11.07 -16.89
C ILE A 119 18.77 -10.12 -15.82
N PHE A 120 18.85 -10.57 -14.57
CA PHE A 120 19.44 -9.80 -13.48
C PHE A 120 20.90 -9.46 -13.78
N GLU A 121 21.71 -10.42 -14.20
CA GLU A 121 23.12 -10.20 -14.57
C GLU A 121 23.27 -9.17 -15.69
N LYS A 122 22.45 -9.26 -16.74
CA LYS A 122 22.44 -8.31 -17.86
C LYS A 122 22.07 -6.88 -17.43
N LEU A 123 21.19 -6.74 -16.43
CA LEU A 123 20.66 -5.42 -16.01
C LEU A 123 21.27 -4.88 -14.71
N ARG A 124 22.19 -5.62 -14.08
CA ARG A 124 22.80 -5.26 -12.79
C ARG A 124 23.47 -3.88 -12.80
N HIS A 125 24.10 -3.52 -13.92
CA HIS A 125 24.78 -2.24 -14.11
C HIS A 125 23.82 -1.03 -14.05
N LEU A 126 22.53 -1.22 -14.32
CA LEU A 126 21.50 -0.18 -14.22
C LEU A 126 20.96 0.00 -12.80
N GLY A 127 21.57 -0.64 -11.80
CA GLY A 127 21.11 -0.59 -10.42
C GLY A 127 19.88 -1.47 -10.15
N VAL A 128 19.64 -2.50 -10.96
CA VAL A 128 18.63 -3.52 -10.65
C VAL A 128 19.11 -4.38 -9.47
N VAL A 129 18.26 -4.53 -8.46
CA VAL A 129 18.47 -5.33 -7.23
C VAL A 129 17.78 -6.68 -7.33
N SER A 130 16.61 -6.76 -7.98
CA SER A 130 15.91 -8.03 -8.16
C SER A 130 15.11 -8.07 -9.45
N VAL A 131 15.04 -9.25 -10.06
CA VAL A 131 14.21 -9.54 -11.22
C VAL A 131 13.17 -10.58 -10.85
N ARG A 132 11.91 -10.36 -11.21
CA ARG A 132 10.80 -11.27 -10.92
C ARG A 132 9.87 -11.39 -12.13
N ARG A 133 9.97 -12.51 -12.86
CA ARG A 133 9.01 -12.85 -13.90
C ARG A 133 7.66 -13.19 -13.28
N GLN A 134 6.61 -12.67 -13.90
CA GLN A 134 5.24 -12.92 -13.48
C GLN A 134 4.76 -14.24 -14.07
N TYR A 135 3.94 -14.97 -13.31
CA TYR A 135 3.36 -16.25 -13.73
C TYR A 135 1.84 -16.18 -13.71
N SER A 136 1.20 -16.98 -14.54
CA SER A 136 -0.23 -17.26 -14.44
C SER A 136 -0.48 -18.70 -14.05
N LEU A 137 -1.51 -18.88 -13.24
CA LEU A 137 -2.12 -20.20 -13.03
C LEU A 137 -3.17 -20.40 -14.13
N ARG A 138 -3.11 -21.53 -14.81
CA ARG A 138 -4.12 -21.99 -15.78
C ARG A 138 -4.65 -23.33 -15.29
N LYS A 139 -5.96 -23.53 -15.40
CA LYS A 139 -6.56 -24.86 -15.22
C LYS A 139 -6.48 -25.59 -16.55
N THR A 140 -5.97 -26.82 -16.52
CA THR A 140 -6.04 -27.77 -17.64
C THR A 140 -7.42 -28.42 -17.69
N GLU A 141 -7.68 -29.13 -18.79
CA GLU A 141 -8.93 -29.88 -18.99
C GLU A 141 -9.14 -30.94 -17.91
N ASP A 142 -8.05 -31.57 -17.45
CA ASP A 142 -8.05 -32.56 -16.36
C ASP A 142 -8.27 -31.95 -14.97
N GLY A 143 -8.50 -30.63 -14.88
CA GLY A 143 -8.73 -29.92 -13.63
C GLY A 143 -7.45 -29.59 -12.82
N SER A 144 -6.28 -30.04 -13.27
CA SER A 144 -4.99 -29.68 -12.64
C SER A 144 -4.65 -28.20 -12.89
N VAL A 145 -3.82 -27.62 -12.01
CA VAL A 145 -3.43 -26.20 -12.10
C VAL A 145 -1.97 -26.12 -12.52
N VAL A 146 -1.73 -25.65 -13.74
CA VAL A 146 -0.39 -25.46 -14.30
C VAL A 146 0.03 -24.00 -14.16
N ARG A 147 1.26 -23.80 -13.69
CA ARG A 147 1.88 -22.48 -13.58
C ARG A 147 2.72 -22.20 -14.83
N GLY A 148 2.28 -21.24 -15.64
CA GLY A 148 2.98 -20.82 -16.87
C GLY A 148 3.60 -19.42 -16.75
N PRO A 149 4.79 -19.17 -17.33
CA PRO A 149 5.40 -17.85 -17.34
C PRO A 149 4.59 -16.86 -18.18
N ARG A 150 4.61 -15.60 -17.79
CA ARG A 150 4.14 -14.47 -18.61
C ARG A 150 5.32 -13.69 -19.15
N GLY A 151 5.13 -13.03 -20.28
CA GLY A 151 6.12 -12.09 -20.83
C GLY A 151 6.21 -10.79 -20.04
N VAL A 152 5.93 -10.82 -18.73
CA VAL A 152 5.91 -9.63 -17.87
C VAL A 152 6.94 -9.86 -16.77
N ILE A 153 7.85 -8.89 -16.63
CA ILE A 153 8.91 -8.93 -15.64
C ILE A 153 8.79 -7.68 -14.79
N VAL A 154 8.94 -7.86 -13.47
CA VAL A 154 9.07 -6.77 -12.52
C VAL A 154 10.53 -6.67 -12.12
N LEU A 155 11.11 -5.49 -12.31
CA LEU A 155 12.46 -5.11 -11.92
C LEU A 155 12.35 -4.27 -10.65
N THR A 156 13.15 -4.56 -9.64
CA THR A 156 13.32 -3.69 -8.48
C THR A 156 14.65 -2.99 -8.63
N PHE A 157 14.65 -1.67 -8.65
CA PHE A 157 15.85 -0.84 -8.70
C PHE A 157 16.26 -0.43 -7.28
N LYS A 158 17.50 0.01 -7.10
CA LYS A 158 17.92 0.65 -5.85
C LYS A 158 17.13 1.93 -5.61
N GLU A 159 17.03 2.34 -4.35
CA GLU A 159 16.23 3.49 -3.91
C GLU A 159 16.80 4.83 -4.42
N ASP A 160 18.12 4.90 -4.62
CA ASP A 160 18.86 6.06 -5.10
C ASP A 160 18.85 6.23 -6.62
N VAL A 161 18.32 5.27 -7.37
CA VAL A 161 18.29 5.28 -8.83
C VAL A 161 16.93 5.78 -9.31
N SER A 162 16.88 6.76 -10.21
CA SER A 162 15.60 7.15 -10.83
C SER A 162 15.07 6.04 -11.73
N LEU A 163 13.75 5.78 -11.72
CA LEU A 163 13.15 4.77 -12.59
C LEU A 163 13.38 5.13 -14.06
N PRO A 164 14.15 4.33 -14.84
CA PRO A 164 14.44 4.65 -16.22
C PRO A 164 13.17 4.54 -17.07
N THR A 165 13.05 5.34 -18.13
CA THR A 165 11.90 5.25 -19.07
C THR A 165 11.95 3.99 -19.93
N ARG A 166 13.15 3.50 -20.23
CA ARG A 166 13.40 2.31 -21.03
C ARG A 166 14.58 1.52 -20.49
N VAL A 167 14.60 0.22 -20.71
CA VAL A 167 15.74 -0.66 -20.43
C VAL A 167 16.10 -1.46 -21.67
N MET A 168 17.39 -1.64 -21.90
CA MET A 168 17.92 -2.51 -22.95
C MET A 168 18.16 -3.90 -22.40
N LEU A 169 17.61 -4.93 -23.04
CA LEU A 169 17.87 -6.32 -22.71
C LEU A 169 18.22 -7.06 -24.00
N GLY A 170 19.54 -7.26 -24.21
CA GLY A 170 20.07 -7.60 -25.52
C GLY A 170 19.80 -6.47 -26.53
N ASP A 171 19.38 -6.83 -27.74
CA ASP A 171 19.11 -5.87 -28.82
C ASP A 171 17.73 -5.21 -28.72
N PHE A 172 16.93 -5.59 -27.72
CA PHE A 172 15.57 -5.12 -27.57
C PHE A 172 15.45 -4.04 -26.51
N SER A 173 14.73 -2.99 -26.85
CA SER A 173 14.41 -1.88 -25.96
C SER A 173 13.01 -2.04 -25.39
N TYR A 174 12.88 -2.07 -24.06
CA TYR A 174 11.60 -2.25 -23.38
C TYR A 174 11.20 -0.98 -22.64
N PRO A 175 9.98 -0.45 -22.83
CA PRO A 175 9.46 0.62 -22.00
C PRO A 175 9.24 0.11 -20.58
N VAL A 176 9.66 0.90 -19.60
CA VAL A 176 9.47 0.60 -18.18
C VAL A 176 8.26 1.39 -17.68
N GLU A 177 7.28 0.68 -17.12
CA GLU A 177 6.16 1.29 -16.43
C GLU A 177 6.35 1.14 -14.92
N GLU A 178 5.98 2.15 -14.13
CA GLU A 178 5.90 2.01 -12.67
C GLU A 178 5.08 0.76 -12.31
N TYR A 179 5.62 -0.06 -11.42
CA TYR A 179 4.95 -1.24 -10.92
C TYR A 179 4.34 -0.98 -9.54
N LEU A 180 3.01 -1.05 -9.51
CA LEU A 180 2.24 -1.11 -8.28
C LEU A 180 1.53 -2.48 -8.23
N GLU A 181 1.82 -3.24 -7.17
CA GLU A 181 1.24 -4.58 -6.99
C GLU A 181 -0.31 -4.49 -7.03
N PRO A 182 -1.00 -5.33 -7.83
CA PRO A 182 -2.45 -5.31 -7.88
C PRO A 182 -3.07 -5.51 -6.50
N PRO A 183 -4.10 -4.72 -6.13
CA PRO A 183 -4.74 -4.88 -4.85
C PRO A 183 -5.51 -6.20 -4.82
N LEU A 184 -5.51 -6.84 -3.65
CA LEU A 184 -6.40 -7.94 -3.32
C LEU A 184 -7.82 -7.48 -3.53
N GLN A 185 -8.54 -8.21 -4.38
CA GLN A 185 -9.93 -7.98 -4.65
C GLN A 185 -10.74 -9.18 -4.17
N CYS A 186 -11.73 -8.92 -3.32
CA CYS A 186 -12.59 -9.96 -2.81
C CYS A 186 -13.51 -10.48 -3.93
N HIS A 187 -13.45 -11.79 -4.20
CA HIS A 187 -14.32 -12.43 -5.19
C HIS A 187 -15.78 -12.60 -4.74
N ASN A 188 -16.11 -12.27 -3.48
CA ASN A 188 -17.50 -12.23 -2.99
C ASN A 188 -18.13 -10.86 -3.21
N CYS A 189 -17.59 -9.84 -2.53
CA CYS A 189 -18.19 -8.51 -2.45
C CYS A 189 -17.56 -7.49 -3.42
N MET A 190 -16.58 -7.89 -4.24
CA MET A 190 -15.85 -7.08 -5.23
C MET A 190 -15.02 -5.90 -4.68
N ARG A 191 -15.05 -5.65 -3.37
CA ARG A 191 -14.26 -4.62 -2.70
C ARG A 191 -12.78 -5.01 -2.62
N TYR A 192 -11.92 -4.01 -2.56
CA TYR A 192 -10.48 -4.19 -2.38
C TYR A 192 -10.06 -4.41 -0.92
N GLY A 193 -8.85 -4.93 -0.72
CA GLY A 193 -8.15 -4.98 0.56
C GLY A 193 -8.36 -6.25 1.40
N HIS A 194 -9.12 -7.23 0.89
CA HIS A 194 -9.29 -8.53 1.54
C HIS A 194 -9.62 -9.63 0.52
N CYS A 195 -9.39 -10.89 0.88
CA CYS A 195 -9.75 -12.04 0.07
C CYS A 195 -11.13 -12.60 0.46
N TYR A 196 -11.67 -13.51 -0.37
CA TYR A 196 -12.96 -14.16 -0.14
C TYR A 196 -13.06 -14.83 1.24
N LYS A 197 -11.98 -15.51 1.68
CA LYS A 197 -11.98 -16.34 2.90
C LYS A 197 -12.28 -15.56 4.18
N VAL A 198 -11.94 -14.27 4.22
CA VAL A 198 -12.15 -13.39 5.38
C VAL A 198 -13.28 -12.38 5.16
N CYS A 199 -14.06 -12.56 4.07
CA CYS A 199 -15.11 -11.63 3.71
C CYS A 199 -16.32 -11.78 4.64
N ARG A 200 -16.79 -10.66 5.19
CA ARG A 200 -18.06 -10.56 5.94
C ARG A 200 -19.14 -9.77 5.19
N GLY A 201 -18.88 -9.44 3.92
CA GLY A 201 -19.78 -8.66 3.09
C GLY A 201 -20.75 -9.52 2.30
N THR A 202 -21.80 -8.89 1.79
CA THR A 202 -22.76 -9.52 0.87
C THR A 202 -22.16 -9.76 -0.51
N VAL A 203 -22.69 -10.74 -1.22
CA VAL A 203 -22.30 -11.03 -2.61
C VAL A 203 -22.60 -9.82 -3.49
N ARG A 204 -21.65 -9.48 -4.38
CA ARG A 204 -21.85 -8.40 -5.37
C ARG A 204 -21.44 -8.85 -6.75
N CYS A 205 -22.29 -8.55 -7.73
CA CYS A 205 -22.05 -8.86 -9.11
C CYS A 205 -20.86 -8.04 -9.63
N ARG A 206 -19.86 -8.71 -10.22
CA ARG A 206 -18.69 -8.03 -10.81
C ARG A 206 -19.05 -7.12 -12.00
N LYS A 207 -20.21 -7.33 -12.63
CA LYS A 207 -20.67 -6.59 -13.83
C LYS A 207 -21.46 -5.33 -13.46
N CYS A 208 -22.46 -5.44 -12.59
CA CYS A 208 -23.42 -4.36 -12.28
C CYS A 208 -23.46 -3.94 -10.79
N ALA A 209 -22.62 -4.53 -9.93
CA ALA A 209 -22.55 -4.27 -8.49
C ALA A 209 -23.80 -4.63 -7.65
N GLY A 210 -24.81 -5.27 -8.24
CA GLY A 210 -26.03 -5.75 -7.57
C GLY A 210 -25.81 -6.99 -6.68
N PRO A 211 -26.79 -7.35 -5.81
CA PRO A 211 -26.65 -8.37 -4.78
C PRO A 211 -26.84 -9.81 -5.31
N HIS A 212 -26.14 -10.18 -6.38
CA HIS A 212 -26.23 -11.50 -7.02
C HIS A 212 -24.89 -11.92 -7.64
N ARG A 213 -24.77 -13.17 -8.08
CA ARG A 213 -23.57 -13.67 -8.78
C ARG A 213 -23.64 -13.33 -10.26
N ILE A 214 -22.49 -13.18 -10.94
CA ILE A 214 -22.50 -12.82 -12.38
C ILE A 214 -23.31 -13.76 -13.27
N LYS A 215 -23.42 -15.05 -12.91
CA LYS A 215 -24.22 -16.03 -13.67
C LYS A 215 -25.72 -15.68 -13.71
N GLU A 216 -26.22 -14.99 -12.69
CA GLU A 216 -27.61 -14.56 -12.55
C GLU A 216 -27.84 -13.13 -13.07
N CYS A 217 -26.81 -12.50 -13.65
CA CYS A 217 -26.86 -11.09 -14.02
C CYS A 217 -27.55 -10.88 -15.37
N THR A 218 -28.73 -10.25 -15.35
CA THR A 218 -29.50 -9.85 -16.53
C THR A 218 -29.19 -8.41 -17.00
N VAL A 219 -28.51 -7.62 -16.16
CA VAL A 219 -28.21 -6.21 -16.46
C VAL A 219 -27.21 -6.12 -17.62
N LYS A 220 -27.56 -5.36 -18.67
CA LYS A 220 -26.70 -5.12 -19.83
C LYS A 220 -25.55 -4.17 -19.49
N GLU A 221 -25.88 -3.05 -18.85
CA GLU A 221 -24.93 -2.00 -18.49
C GLU A 221 -23.93 -2.46 -17.42
N MET A 222 -22.69 -1.97 -17.53
CA MET A 222 -21.66 -2.24 -16.54
C MET A 222 -21.62 -1.13 -15.51
N ARG A 223 -21.53 -1.51 -14.23
CA ARG A 223 -21.36 -0.58 -13.12
C ARG A 223 -20.37 -1.15 -12.12
N CYS A 224 -19.30 -0.39 -11.87
CA CYS A 224 -18.24 -0.82 -10.97
C CYS A 224 -18.70 -0.77 -9.51
N ALA A 225 -18.46 -1.84 -8.75
CA ALA A 225 -18.80 -1.88 -7.32
C ALA A 225 -17.95 -0.94 -6.42
N ASN A 226 -16.85 -0.40 -6.96
CA ASN A 226 -15.88 0.40 -6.21
C ASN A 226 -15.93 1.90 -6.55
N CYS A 227 -16.04 2.25 -7.83
CA CYS A 227 -16.08 3.65 -8.30
C CYS A 227 -17.41 4.04 -8.95
N TYR A 228 -18.34 3.09 -9.11
CA TYR A 228 -19.63 3.29 -9.79
C TYR A 228 -19.57 3.71 -11.26
N GLY A 229 -18.39 3.73 -11.88
CA GLY A 229 -18.21 4.03 -13.30
C GLY A 229 -18.66 2.91 -14.26
N PRO A 230 -18.71 3.19 -15.57
CA PRO A 230 -19.27 2.33 -16.62
C PRO A 230 -18.33 1.19 -17.02
N HIS A 231 -17.88 0.40 -16.05
CA HIS A 231 -17.00 -0.75 -16.29
C HIS A 231 -17.17 -1.82 -15.21
N ARG A 232 -16.75 -3.06 -15.51
CA ARG A 232 -16.73 -4.15 -14.51
C ARG A 232 -15.82 -3.84 -13.32
N ALA A 233 -16.13 -4.37 -12.14
CA ALA A 233 -15.35 -4.15 -10.93
C ALA A 233 -13.89 -4.66 -11.00
N THR A 234 -13.61 -5.60 -11.91
CA THR A 234 -12.27 -6.16 -12.14
C THR A 234 -11.43 -5.41 -13.18
N TYR A 235 -11.96 -4.32 -13.73
CA TYR A 235 -11.27 -3.53 -14.76
C TYR A 235 -9.92 -2.99 -14.24
N PRO A 236 -8.80 -3.21 -14.97
CA PRO A 236 -7.49 -2.69 -14.59
C PRO A 236 -7.40 -1.16 -14.50
N GLY A 237 -8.10 -0.43 -15.36
CA GLY A 237 -8.09 1.04 -15.38
C GLY A 237 -9.04 1.71 -14.39
N CYS A 238 -9.60 0.98 -13.41
CA CYS A 238 -10.48 1.57 -12.40
C CYS A 238 -9.71 2.61 -11.55
N PRO A 239 -10.21 3.85 -11.37
CA PRO A 239 -9.50 4.90 -10.65
C PRO A 239 -9.24 4.52 -9.18
N LYS A 240 -10.18 3.79 -8.55
CA LYS A 240 -10.05 3.33 -7.16
C LYS A 240 -9.07 2.17 -6.99
N ARG A 241 -8.59 1.55 -8.07
CA ARG A 241 -7.66 0.42 -8.00
C ARG A 241 -6.26 0.88 -7.55
N ARG A 242 -5.78 2.03 -8.04
CA ARG A 242 -4.47 2.57 -7.66
C ARG A 242 -4.43 2.94 -6.18
N ASP A 243 -5.45 3.66 -5.71
CA ASP A 243 -5.61 4.03 -4.29
C ASP A 243 -5.61 2.79 -3.37
N ALA A 244 -6.36 1.75 -3.77
CA ALA A 244 -6.44 0.51 -3.00
C ALA A 244 -5.10 -0.25 -2.98
N ALA A 245 -4.36 -0.23 -4.08
CA ALA A 245 -3.05 -0.85 -4.18
C ALA A 245 -2.02 -0.15 -3.27
N PHE A 246 -2.00 1.19 -3.29
CA PHE A 246 -1.21 1.97 -2.34
C PHE A 246 -1.58 1.68 -0.89
N ALA A 247 -2.88 1.68 -0.56
CA ALA A 247 -3.35 1.38 0.79
C ALA A 247 -2.94 -0.04 1.24
N GLN A 248 -2.95 -1.01 0.34
CA GLN A 248 -2.52 -2.38 0.64
C GLN A 248 -1.00 -2.46 0.85
N ARG A 249 -0.20 -1.79 0.03
CA ARG A 249 1.26 -1.73 0.18
C ARG A 249 1.65 -1.20 1.57
N ILE A 250 0.99 -0.13 2.02
CA ILE A 250 1.16 0.42 3.38
C ILE A 250 0.74 -0.60 4.45
N ARG A 251 -0.38 -1.30 4.27
CA ARG A 251 -0.83 -2.31 5.25
C ARG A 251 0.12 -3.50 5.36
N LYS A 252 0.64 -4.00 4.24
CA LYS A 252 1.59 -5.12 4.21
C LYS A 252 2.86 -4.79 4.97
N PHE A 253 3.40 -3.59 4.75
CA PHE A 253 4.54 -3.07 5.51
C PHE A 253 4.32 -3.12 7.02
N ARG A 254 3.17 -2.61 7.49
CA ARG A 254 2.84 -2.61 8.91
C ARG A 254 2.87 -4.02 9.52
N ILE A 255 2.41 -5.02 8.78
CA ILE A 255 2.40 -6.41 9.23
C ILE A 255 3.82 -6.99 9.23
N GLU A 256 4.61 -6.73 8.18
CA GLU A 256 6.01 -7.20 8.09
C GLU A 256 6.88 -6.62 9.22
N GLU A 257 6.66 -5.36 9.58
CA GLU A 257 7.29 -4.71 10.72
C GLU A 257 6.86 -5.31 12.06
N GLU A 258 5.56 -5.54 12.27
CA GLU A 258 5.04 -6.20 13.48
C GLU A 258 5.55 -7.64 13.68
N LEU A 259 5.87 -8.35 12.59
CA LEU A 259 6.39 -9.72 12.62
C LEU A 259 7.92 -9.80 12.76
N ALA A 260 8.63 -8.70 12.46
CA ALA A 260 10.08 -8.61 12.62
C ALA A 260 10.50 -8.23 14.06
N GLU A 261 9.53 -7.86 14.92
CA GLU A 261 9.66 -7.54 16.35
C GLU A 261 9.29 -8.73 17.25
#